data_AF-A0A7S0NC82-F1
#
_entry.id   AF-A0A7S0NC82-F1
#
_cell.length_a   1.000
_cell.length_b   1.000
_cell.length_c   1.000
_cell.angle_alpha   90.00
_cell.angle_beta   90.00
_cell.angle_gamma   90.00
#
_symmetry.space_group_name_H-M   'P 1'
#
loop_
_entity.id
_entity.type
_entity.pdbx_description
1 polymer ?
#
loop_
_entity_poly.entity_id
_entity_poly.type
_entity_poly.pdbx_seq_one_letter_code
_entity_poly.pdbx_strand_id
1 'polypeptide(L)'
;MVLKVVTLLVLCFAMLLSHTGSISAPASWNRISVDGVESFVSSVLSTTSSKIQVYGSGFIEVAGDYECVFRTDLMICSSLPLPPSTRCGEVEVRRQPAKVESSSVLTCNSPDRWDLPSMLVRFSVEKARTPLLPQYFALLYIEAGILSASPTYVGASGQYDGIAQTMRLRGRGFDAYNEFAQRCSLCDGRLGPVKYSCLFSEVAGNAAVAFHVLTDAQVVSTQELSCPLPPLVGEQRKIRLSVQAGTSALAGSVELDYFQQVEGISSETVPSDGSGTLVISGSGFSSSLSYACCFGSERTCSSAAVSSWRNLTCSPPVWDHPLQTVSFFVLLKESNRTLNFTSSRPISVSFQPVVYSLTPTEGFANGGLQLIVKGFGFFAGQSFAVEFRCGDNFERVIHVVNESTTIFSFSSPPWNFPVCN
;
A
#
# COMPACT_ATOMS: atom_id res chain seq x y z
N MET A 1 -86.60 -70.04 8.08
CA MET A 1 -86.27 -69.09 6.99
C MET A 1 -84.80 -68.67 7.22
N VAL A 2 -83.87 -69.54 6.79
CA VAL A 2 -82.76 -69.26 5.82
C VAL A 2 -81.61 -68.48 6.49
N LEU A 3 -80.37 -68.96 6.67
CA LEU A 3 -79.67 -70.19 6.28
C LEU A 3 -78.41 -70.36 7.17
N LYS A 4 -78.01 -71.61 7.42
CA LYS A 4 -76.69 -72.04 7.93
C LYS A 4 -75.56 -71.78 6.91
N VAL A 5 -74.31 -71.99 7.35
CA VAL A 5 -73.05 -72.40 6.63
C VAL A 5 -71.92 -71.40 6.94
N VAL A 6 -70.72 -71.70 7.48
CA VAL A 6 -69.99 -72.94 7.76
C VAL A 6 -68.83 -72.66 8.74
N THR A 7 -68.46 -73.69 9.49
CA THR A 7 -67.33 -73.82 10.41
C THR A 7 -65.99 -74.08 9.67
N LEU A 8 -64.86 -73.79 10.33
CA LEU A 8 -63.48 -74.21 10.02
C LEU A 8 -62.74 -73.59 8.82
N LEU A 9 -61.67 -72.82 9.09
CA LEU A 9 -60.30 -73.21 8.75
C LEU A 9 -59.27 -72.23 9.40
N VAL A 10 -58.48 -72.80 10.31
CA VAL A 10 -57.04 -72.53 10.52
C VAL A 10 -56.64 -71.34 11.40
N LEU A 11 -56.36 -71.68 12.67
CA LEU A 11 -55.20 -71.19 13.40
C LEU A 11 -53.93 -71.39 12.55
N CYS A 12 -53.35 -70.30 12.05
CA CYS A 12 -51.91 -70.20 11.76
C CYS A 12 -51.44 -68.76 12.06
N PHE A 13 -50.80 -68.61 13.22
CA PHE A 13 -49.59 -67.82 13.44
C PHE A 13 -49.42 -66.45 12.73
N ALA A 14 -49.52 -65.40 13.54
CA ALA A 14 -48.54 -64.32 13.74
C ALA A 14 -47.88 -63.58 12.55
N MET A 15 -47.75 -62.25 12.73
CA MET A 15 -47.13 -61.20 11.88
C MET A 15 -48.11 -60.63 10.81
N LEU A 16 -48.46 -59.34 10.75
CA LEU A 16 -47.80 -58.12 11.17
C LEU A 16 -48.78 -57.11 11.79
N LEU A 17 -48.37 -56.55 12.92
CA LEU A 17 -48.72 -55.20 13.37
C LEU A 17 -48.01 -54.15 12.50
N SER A 18 -48.61 -52.96 12.49
CA SER A 18 -48.03 -51.64 12.18
C SER A 18 -47.54 -51.37 10.74
N HIS A 19 -48.41 -50.72 9.95
CA HIS A 19 -48.00 -49.58 9.13
C HIS A 19 -49.19 -48.62 8.95
N THR A 20 -49.64 -48.04 10.06
CA THR A 20 -50.14 -46.66 9.98
C THR A 20 -48.92 -45.80 9.73
N GLY A 21 -48.69 -45.45 8.45
CA GLY A 21 -47.72 -44.43 8.08
C GLY A 21 -48.06 -43.17 8.87
N SER A 22 -47.21 -42.84 9.83
CA SER A 22 -47.21 -41.55 10.49
C SER A 22 -47.16 -40.49 9.39
N ILE A 23 -48.22 -39.69 9.28
CA ILE A 23 -48.17 -38.41 8.60
C ILE A 23 -47.10 -37.63 9.35
N SER A 24 -45.88 -37.63 8.84
CA SER A 24 -44.81 -36.82 9.42
C SER A 24 -45.30 -35.38 9.37
N ALA A 25 -45.30 -34.72 10.52
CA ALA A 25 -45.60 -33.31 10.58
C ALA A 25 -44.71 -32.58 9.54
N PRO A 26 -45.25 -31.59 8.80
CA PRO A 26 -44.44 -30.84 7.86
C PRO A 26 -43.23 -30.26 8.59
N ALA A 27 -42.06 -30.37 7.96
CA ALA A 27 -40.81 -29.87 8.54
C ALA A 27 -40.97 -28.40 8.94
N SER A 28 -40.48 -28.05 10.12
CA SER A 28 -40.52 -26.67 10.63
C SER A 28 -39.22 -26.35 11.35
N TRP A 29 -38.88 -25.07 11.46
CA TRP A 29 -37.65 -24.64 12.12
C TRP A 29 -37.89 -23.42 13.00
N ASN A 30 -37.11 -23.27 14.06
CA ASN A 30 -37.40 -22.25 15.09
C ASN A 30 -36.16 -21.55 15.67
N ARG A 31 -34.96 -21.97 15.29
CA ARG A 31 -33.71 -21.41 15.82
C ARG A 31 -32.61 -21.52 14.78
N ILE A 32 -31.74 -20.51 14.71
CA ILE A 32 -30.52 -20.53 13.92
C ILE A 32 -29.30 -20.21 14.79
N SER A 33 -28.16 -20.78 14.39
CA SER A 33 -26.85 -20.47 14.92
C SER A 33 -25.91 -20.19 13.75
N VAL A 34 -25.10 -19.14 13.88
CA VAL A 34 -24.08 -18.75 12.90
C VAL A 34 -22.73 -18.88 13.59
N ASP A 35 -21.88 -19.75 13.05
CA ASP A 35 -20.54 -20.04 13.60
C ASP A 35 -20.55 -20.37 15.11
N GLY A 36 -21.63 -21.01 15.58
CA GLY A 36 -21.82 -21.43 16.96
C GLY A 36 -22.51 -20.41 17.88
N VAL A 37 -22.81 -19.20 17.39
CA VAL A 37 -23.55 -18.17 18.14
C VAL A 37 -25.05 -18.23 17.79
N GLU A 38 -25.91 -18.46 18.78
CA GLU A 38 -27.36 -18.43 18.58
C GLU A 38 -27.81 -17.04 18.13
N SER A 39 -28.47 -16.94 16.98
CA SER A 39 -28.99 -15.67 16.47
C SER A 39 -30.51 -15.69 16.44
N PHE A 40 -31.11 -15.05 17.44
CA PHE A 40 -32.55 -14.75 17.42
C PHE A 40 -32.84 -13.36 16.86
N VAL A 41 -31.81 -12.50 16.78
CA VAL A 41 -31.80 -11.17 16.17
C VAL A 41 -30.35 -10.88 15.73
N SER A 42 -30.16 -10.29 14.54
CA SER A 42 -28.89 -9.77 13.97
C SER A 42 -27.60 -10.57 14.24
N SER A 43 -27.10 -11.29 13.24
CA SER A 43 -25.82 -12.03 13.30
C SER A 43 -24.89 -11.63 12.16
N VAL A 44 -23.63 -11.32 12.46
CA VAL A 44 -22.62 -10.97 11.45
C VAL A 44 -22.22 -12.23 10.69
N LEU A 45 -22.25 -12.21 9.35
CA LEU A 45 -21.64 -13.26 8.53
C LEU A 45 -20.23 -12.80 8.15
N SER A 46 -19.27 -13.71 8.27
CA SER A 46 -17.93 -13.44 7.79
C SER A 46 -17.90 -13.39 6.25
N THR A 47 -16.90 -12.68 5.71
CA THR A 47 -16.58 -12.65 4.26
C THR A 47 -15.98 -13.97 3.77
N THR A 48 -15.59 -14.85 4.69
CA THR A 48 -15.21 -16.25 4.44
C THR A 48 -16.38 -17.12 4.89
N SER A 49 -16.88 -18.04 4.06
CA SER A 49 -18.13 -18.75 4.31
C SER A 49 -18.38 -19.13 5.78
N SER A 50 -19.45 -18.57 6.34
CA SER A 50 -19.92 -18.88 7.69
C SER A 50 -20.76 -20.15 7.65
N LYS A 51 -20.62 -21.00 8.68
CA LYS A 51 -21.44 -22.19 8.83
C LYS A 51 -22.72 -21.83 9.56
N ILE A 52 -23.86 -22.09 8.93
CA ILE A 52 -25.19 -21.83 9.47
C ILE A 52 -25.80 -23.15 9.89
N GLN A 53 -26.26 -23.22 11.14
CA GLN A 53 -27.00 -24.35 11.68
C GLN A 53 -28.44 -23.93 11.96
N VAL A 54 -29.39 -24.67 11.40
CA VAL A 54 -30.82 -24.46 11.55
C VAL A 54 -31.36 -25.60 12.40
N TYR A 55 -32.04 -25.24 13.49
CA TYR A 55 -32.67 -26.19 14.41
C TYR A 55 -34.17 -26.19 14.21
N GLY A 56 -34.75 -27.38 14.20
CA GLY A 56 -36.16 -27.58 13.88
C GLY A 56 -36.65 -28.99 14.19
N SER A 57 -37.75 -29.36 13.56
CA SER A 57 -38.34 -30.70 13.67
C SER A 57 -38.79 -31.19 12.29
N GLY A 58 -38.70 -32.51 12.10
CA GLY A 58 -39.20 -33.16 10.89
C GLY A 58 -38.30 -33.00 9.66
N PHE A 59 -37.01 -32.69 9.84
CA PHE A 59 -36.07 -32.78 8.73
C PHE A 59 -35.86 -34.26 8.36
N ILE A 60 -35.88 -34.55 7.06
CA ILE A 60 -35.74 -35.90 6.52
C ILE A 60 -34.61 -35.84 5.51
N GLU A 61 -33.64 -36.74 5.63
CA GLU A 61 -32.51 -36.80 4.71
C GLU A 61 -32.98 -37.31 3.34
N VAL A 62 -33.29 -36.35 2.46
CA VAL A 62 -33.56 -36.59 1.05
C VAL A 62 -32.61 -35.68 0.28
N ALA A 63 -31.77 -36.28 -0.56
CA ALA A 63 -30.73 -35.54 -1.27
C ALA A 63 -31.34 -34.41 -2.12
N GLY A 64 -30.91 -33.17 -1.88
CA GLY A 64 -31.33 -32.00 -2.66
C GLY A 64 -32.69 -31.40 -2.28
N ASP A 65 -33.36 -31.90 -1.23
CA ASP A 65 -34.69 -31.41 -0.88
C ASP A 65 -34.68 -30.04 -0.22
N TYR A 66 -33.63 -29.71 0.54
CA TYR A 66 -33.55 -28.48 1.32
C TYR A 66 -32.51 -27.51 0.78
N GLU A 67 -32.88 -26.24 0.74
CA GLU A 67 -32.00 -25.12 0.37
C GLU A 67 -32.09 -24.01 1.42
N CYS A 68 -30.93 -23.45 1.78
CA CYS A 68 -30.85 -22.18 2.47
C CYS A 68 -30.96 -21.06 1.44
N VAL A 69 -31.99 -20.23 1.57
CA VAL A 69 -32.28 -19.15 0.62
C VAL A 69 -32.06 -17.82 1.31
N PHE A 70 -31.19 -17.02 0.70
CA PHE A 70 -30.82 -15.70 1.15
C PHE A 70 -31.37 -14.70 0.16
N ARG A 71 -32.23 -13.81 0.65
CA ARG A 71 -32.88 -12.77 -0.14
C ARG A 71 -32.44 -11.42 0.40
N THR A 72 -31.89 -10.58 -0.44
CA THR A 72 -31.63 -9.19 -0.06
C THR A 72 -32.92 -8.41 -0.27
N ASP A 73 -33.60 -8.09 0.84
CA ASP A 73 -34.71 -7.15 0.83
C ASP A 73 -34.17 -5.75 1.17
N LEU A 74 -34.62 -4.75 0.43
CA LEU A 74 -34.29 -3.36 0.70
C LEU A 74 -35.16 -2.83 1.86
N MET A 75 -34.79 -3.12 3.10
CA MET A 75 -35.52 -2.69 4.31
C MET A 75 -34.99 -1.37 4.92
N ILE A 76 -34.68 -0.35 4.12
CA ILE A 76 -34.43 1.02 4.63
C ILE A 76 -35.62 1.96 4.34
N CYS A 77 -36.83 1.41 4.19
CA CYS A 77 -38.06 2.22 4.19
C CYS A 77 -38.71 2.35 5.58
N SER A 78 -38.13 1.78 6.65
CA SER A 78 -38.78 1.68 7.97
C SER A 78 -38.72 2.95 8.83
N SER A 79 -37.98 3.98 8.43
CA SER A 79 -37.95 5.27 9.15
C SER A 79 -38.87 6.34 8.57
N LEU A 80 -39.56 6.06 7.45
CA LEU A 80 -40.56 6.93 6.84
C LEU A 80 -41.93 6.23 6.82
N PRO A 81 -43.03 6.94 7.12
CA PRO A 81 -44.36 6.36 7.11
C PRO A 81 -44.83 6.17 5.66
N LEU A 82 -44.34 5.13 5.00
CA LEU A 82 -44.79 4.74 3.66
C LEU A 82 -45.93 3.72 3.74
N PRO A 83 -46.88 3.74 2.80
CA PRO A 83 -48.00 2.82 2.79
C PRO A 83 -47.54 1.35 2.68
N PRO A 84 -48.27 0.39 3.28
CA PRO A 84 -47.89 -1.02 3.39
C PRO A 84 -47.78 -1.78 2.05
N SER A 85 -48.01 -1.12 0.91
CA SER A 85 -47.91 -1.68 -0.44
C SER A 85 -46.60 -1.37 -1.16
N THR A 86 -45.70 -0.57 -0.57
CA THR A 86 -44.41 -0.23 -1.19
C THR A 86 -43.42 -1.39 -1.04
N ARG A 87 -43.49 -2.38 -1.94
CA ARG A 87 -42.45 -3.42 -2.06
C ARG A 87 -41.21 -2.77 -2.66
N CYS A 88 -40.17 -2.57 -1.86
CA CYS A 88 -38.83 -2.42 -2.43
C CYS A 88 -38.45 -3.79 -3.03
N GLY A 89 -38.16 -3.83 -4.32
CA GLY A 89 -37.97 -5.08 -5.05
C GLY A 89 -36.87 -5.97 -4.46
N GLU A 90 -37.04 -7.28 -4.58
CA GLU A 90 -36.03 -8.29 -4.27
C GLU A 90 -34.85 -8.09 -5.23
N VAL A 91 -33.68 -7.70 -4.71
CA VAL A 91 -32.51 -7.33 -5.53
C VAL A 91 -31.74 -8.56 -6.00
N GLU A 92 -31.53 -9.52 -5.10
CA GLU A 92 -30.75 -10.72 -5.36
C GLU A 92 -31.23 -11.89 -4.49
N VAL A 93 -31.24 -13.09 -5.07
CA VAL A 93 -31.57 -14.34 -4.38
C VAL A 93 -30.43 -15.33 -4.57
N ARG A 94 -29.81 -15.73 -3.48
CA ARG A 94 -28.77 -16.78 -3.47
C ARG A 94 -29.29 -18.01 -2.73
N ARG A 95 -28.96 -19.18 -3.27
CA ARG A 95 -29.39 -20.48 -2.74
C ARG A 95 -28.16 -21.32 -2.46
N GLN A 96 -28.12 -21.92 -1.28
CA GLN A 96 -27.05 -22.81 -0.85
C GLN A 96 -27.65 -24.17 -0.50
N PRO A 97 -27.03 -25.27 -0.95
CA PRO A 97 -27.49 -26.61 -0.60
C PRO A 97 -27.43 -26.78 0.91
N ALA A 98 -28.49 -27.34 1.48
CA ALA A 98 -28.54 -27.66 2.89
C ALA A 98 -28.35 -29.17 3.11
N LYS A 99 -27.55 -29.52 4.10
CA LYS A 99 -27.31 -30.88 4.56
C LYS A 99 -28.09 -31.13 5.84
N VAL A 100 -28.96 -32.13 5.82
CA VAL A 100 -29.67 -32.61 7.02
C VAL A 100 -28.66 -33.42 7.84
N GLU A 101 -28.31 -32.95 9.04
CA GLU A 101 -27.41 -33.68 9.95
C GLU A 101 -28.19 -34.61 10.88
N SER A 102 -29.45 -34.27 11.17
CA SER A 102 -30.38 -35.10 11.94
C SER A 102 -31.82 -34.66 11.71
N SER A 103 -32.79 -35.37 12.30
CA SER A 103 -34.20 -34.99 12.25
C SER A 103 -34.53 -33.62 12.87
N SER A 104 -33.57 -33.02 13.59
CA SER A 104 -33.70 -31.73 14.26
C SER A 104 -32.66 -30.68 13.85
N VAL A 105 -31.67 -31.03 13.01
CA VAL A 105 -30.59 -30.12 12.63
C VAL A 105 -30.32 -30.20 11.13
N LEU A 106 -30.28 -29.02 10.51
CA LEU A 106 -29.91 -28.80 9.13
C LEU A 106 -28.74 -27.81 9.09
N THR A 107 -27.78 -28.02 8.20
CA THR A 107 -26.61 -27.14 8.06
C THR A 107 -26.43 -26.67 6.63
N CYS A 108 -25.98 -25.44 6.45
CA CYS A 108 -25.64 -24.88 5.15
C CYS A 108 -24.53 -23.83 5.32
N ASN A 109 -23.80 -23.58 4.25
CA ASN A 109 -22.82 -22.51 4.22
C ASN A 109 -23.48 -21.22 3.75
N SER A 110 -23.00 -20.07 4.24
CA SER A 110 -23.31 -18.80 3.58
C SER A 110 -22.69 -18.76 2.18
N PRO A 111 -23.26 -18.00 1.22
CA PRO A 111 -22.66 -17.82 -0.09
C PRO A 111 -21.23 -17.27 0.00
N ASP A 112 -20.30 -17.82 -0.80
CA ASP A 112 -18.89 -17.40 -0.84
C ASP A 112 -18.67 -16.00 -1.44
N ARG A 113 -19.69 -15.48 -2.14
CA ARG A 113 -19.67 -14.17 -2.81
C ARG A 113 -20.99 -13.46 -2.60
N TRP A 114 -20.88 -12.29 -1.98
CA TRP A 114 -21.90 -11.27 -1.97
C TRP A 114 -21.26 -10.03 -2.59
N ASP A 115 -21.76 -9.61 -3.75
CA ASP A 115 -21.28 -8.41 -4.44
C ASP A 115 -21.97 -7.13 -3.92
N LEU A 116 -22.81 -7.27 -2.89
CA LEU A 116 -23.67 -6.22 -2.34
C LEU A 116 -23.19 -5.75 -0.94
N PRO A 117 -23.42 -4.47 -0.57
CA PRO A 117 -23.04 -3.91 0.73
C PRO A 117 -23.83 -4.56 1.88
N SER A 118 -23.44 -4.24 3.11
CA SER A 118 -24.22 -4.42 4.34
C SER A 118 -25.73 -4.20 4.12
N MET A 119 -26.47 -5.28 3.93
CA MET A 119 -27.92 -5.27 3.70
C MET A 119 -28.60 -6.22 4.68
N LEU A 120 -29.85 -5.92 5.01
CA LEU A 120 -30.70 -6.83 5.78
C LEU A 120 -31.10 -7.99 4.85
N VAL A 121 -30.64 -9.19 5.16
CA VAL A 121 -30.89 -10.38 4.33
C VAL A 121 -32.01 -11.19 5.00
N ARG A 122 -33.12 -11.37 4.28
CA ARG A 122 -34.14 -12.33 4.69
C ARG A 122 -33.61 -13.74 4.45
N PHE A 123 -33.54 -14.51 5.51
CA PHE A 123 -33.10 -15.90 5.47
C PHE A 123 -34.32 -16.82 5.62
N SER A 124 -34.39 -17.82 4.76
CA SER A 124 -35.42 -18.86 4.82
C SER A 124 -34.85 -20.20 4.42
N VAL A 125 -35.31 -21.27 5.06
CA VAL A 125 -35.10 -22.63 4.57
C VAL A 125 -36.27 -23.00 3.68
N GLU A 126 -35.97 -23.45 2.46
CA GLU A 126 -36.97 -23.95 1.53
C GLU A 126 -36.82 -25.45 1.35
N LYS A 127 -37.94 -26.17 1.35
CA LYS A 127 -38.01 -27.56 0.89
C LYS A 127 -38.70 -27.60 -0.46
N ALA A 128 -38.05 -28.11 -1.50
CA ALA A 128 -38.59 -28.15 -2.86
C ALA A 128 -39.22 -26.80 -3.29
N ARG A 129 -38.47 -25.69 -3.09
CA ARG A 129 -38.90 -24.29 -3.36
C ARG A 129 -40.06 -23.77 -2.50
N THR A 130 -40.49 -24.52 -1.49
CA THR A 130 -41.55 -24.09 -0.56
C THR A 130 -40.92 -23.64 0.76
N PRO A 131 -41.13 -22.39 1.21
CA PRO A 131 -40.53 -21.88 2.44
C PRO A 131 -41.10 -22.59 3.66
N LEU A 132 -40.21 -23.08 4.51
CA LEU A 132 -40.56 -23.56 5.83
C LEU A 132 -40.74 -22.37 6.76
N LEU A 133 -41.80 -22.40 7.57
CA LEU A 133 -42.08 -21.38 8.56
C LEU A 133 -41.36 -21.67 9.88
N PRO A 134 -41.11 -20.63 10.70
CA PRO A 134 -41.08 -19.18 10.39
C PRO A 134 -40.02 -18.70 9.38
N GLN A 135 -40.24 -17.54 8.74
CA GLN A 135 -39.17 -16.81 8.03
C GLN A 135 -38.51 -15.85 9.01
N TYR A 136 -37.17 -15.83 9.08
CA TYR A 136 -36.45 -14.94 10.00
C TYR A 136 -35.76 -13.81 9.24
N PHE A 137 -35.75 -12.66 9.89
CA PHE A 137 -34.95 -11.52 9.48
C PHE A 137 -33.60 -11.63 10.18
N ALA A 138 -32.54 -11.92 9.43
CA ALA A 138 -31.20 -11.85 9.95
C ALA A 138 -30.52 -10.60 9.36
N LEU A 139 -30.09 -9.68 10.22
CA LEU A 139 -29.13 -8.64 9.82
C LEU A 139 -27.80 -9.33 9.61
N LEU A 140 -27.52 -9.73 8.37
CA LEU A 140 -26.27 -10.35 7.97
C LEU A 140 -25.36 -9.22 7.48
N TYR A 141 -24.56 -8.65 8.38
CA TYR A 141 -23.54 -7.67 8.03
C TYR A 141 -22.40 -8.37 7.30
N ILE A 142 -22.13 -7.96 6.06
CA ILE A 142 -20.85 -8.24 5.41
C ILE A 142 -19.97 -7.04 5.74
N GLU A 143 -19.04 -7.21 6.68
CA GLU A 143 -18.10 -6.14 7.01
C GLU A 143 -17.22 -5.84 5.80
N ALA A 144 -17.17 -4.57 5.41
CA ALA A 144 -16.19 -4.12 4.44
C ALA A 144 -14.79 -4.39 5.01
N GLY A 145 -13.91 -4.94 4.18
CA GLY A 145 -12.63 -5.44 4.64
C GLY A 145 -11.54 -5.35 3.60
N ILE A 146 -10.32 -5.16 4.07
CA ILE A 146 -9.12 -5.12 3.23
C ILE A 146 -8.63 -6.55 2.99
N LEU A 147 -8.44 -6.91 1.72
CA LEU A 147 -7.86 -8.20 1.34
C LEU A 147 -6.39 -8.08 0.97
N SER A 148 -6.01 -7.01 0.26
CA SER A 148 -4.62 -6.76 -0.11
C SER A 148 -4.37 -5.29 -0.42
N ALA A 149 -3.09 -4.91 -0.41
CA ALA A 149 -2.64 -3.58 -0.81
C ALA A 149 -1.48 -3.71 -1.80
N SER A 150 -1.37 -2.75 -2.72
CA SER A 150 -0.23 -2.65 -3.62
C SER A 150 0.10 -1.17 -3.89
N PRO A 151 1.40 -0.80 -3.92
CA PRO A 151 2.58 -1.63 -3.64
C PRO A 151 2.86 -1.79 -2.13
N THR A 152 3.46 -2.90 -1.68
CA THR A 152 3.83 -3.09 -0.24
C THR A 152 5.16 -2.44 0.14
N TYR A 153 5.92 -1.95 -0.83
CA TYR A 153 7.22 -1.30 -0.65
C TYR A 153 7.15 0.11 -1.24
N VAL A 154 7.23 1.13 -0.37
CA VAL A 154 6.90 2.53 -0.70
C VAL A 154 7.97 3.51 -0.24
N GLY A 155 8.17 4.54 -1.05
CA GLY A 155 9.18 5.54 -0.78
C GLY A 155 8.84 6.44 0.40
N ALA A 156 9.83 6.76 1.24
CA ALA A 156 9.63 7.55 2.44
C ALA A 156 9.12 8.98 2.20
N SER A 157 9.29 9.54 1.01
CA SER A 157 8.72 10.85 0.69
C SER A 157 7.20 10.80 0.47
N GLY A 158 6.64 9.61 0.20
CA GLY A 158 5.26 9.46 -0.27
C GLY A 158 5.00 10.05 -1.66
N GLN A 159 6.04 10.49 -2.38
CA GLN A 159 5.93 11.23 -3.63
C GLN A 159 6.96 10.79 -4.67
N TYR A 160 6.62 10.99 -5.95
CA TYR A 160 7.51 10.80 -7.09
C TYR A 160 7.23 11.86 -8.16
N ASP A 161 8.27 12.54 -8.64
CA ASP A 161 8.20 13.73 -9.51
C ASP A 161 7.24 14.82 -8.97
N GLY A 162 7.24 15.01 -7.63
CA GLY A 162 6.35 15.95 -6.94
C GLY A 162 4.89 15.52 -6.88
N ILE A 163 4.55 14.33 -7.40
CA ILE A 163 3.20 13.77 -7.39
C ILE A 163 3.08 12.81 -6.22
N ALA A 164 2.04 12.97 -5.40
CA ALA A 164 1.71 12.03 -4.34
C ALA A 164 1.47 10.64 -4.91
N GLN A 165 2.22 9.66 -4.42
CA GLN A 165 1.99 8.26 -4.75
C GLN A 165 0.73 7.79 -4.03
N THR A 166 0.04 6.83 -4.62
CA THR A 166 -1.18 6.25 -4.05
C THR A 166 -1.05 4.75 -3.87
N MET A 167 -1.59 4.26 -2.77
CA MET A 167 -1.80 2.85 -2.50
C MET A 167 -3.14 2.41 -3.07
N ARG A 168 -3.15 1.32 -3.81
CA ARG A 168 -4.38 0.64 -4.19
C ARG A 168 -4.69 -0.46 -3.19
N LEU A 169 -5.80 -0.29 -2.50
CA LEU A 169 -6.36 -1.29 -1.58
C LEU A 169 -7.43 -2.09 -2.32
N ARG A 170 -7.25 -3.40 -2.38
CA ARG A 170 -8.29 -4.32 -2.84
C ARG A 170 -8.98 -4.95 -1.66
N GLY A 171 -10.29 -5.03 -1.75
CA GLY A 171 -11.14 -5.50 -0.67
C GLY A 171 -12.53 -5.83 -1.18
N ARG A 172 -13.49 -5.80 -0.27
CA ARG A 172 -14.90 -6.03 -0.56
C ARG A 172 -15.75 -5.02 0.21
N GLY A 173 -16.89 -4.65 -0.37
CA GLY A 173 -17.90 -3.82 0.30
C GLY A 173 -17.54 -2.34 0.42
N PHE A 174 -16.55 -1.85 -0.32
CA PHE A 174 -16.30 -0.41 -0.45
C PHE A 174 -17.45 0.23 -1.23
N ASP A 175 -17.71 1.52 -1.06
CA ASP A 175 -18.76 2.34 -1.73
C ASP A 175 -20.19 1.82 -1.84
N ALA A 176 -20.48 0.61 -1.44
CA ALA A 176 -21.65 -0.08 -1.94
C ALA A 176 -22.93 0.56 -1.36
N TYR A 177 -22.80 1.33 -0.28
CA TYR A 177 -23.81 2.25 0.24
C TYR A 177 -24.19 3.41 -0.69
N ASN A 178 -23.24 4.00 -1.43
CA ASN A 178 -23.48 5.12 -2.36
C ASN A 178 -24.13 4.67 -3.66
N GLU A 179 -23.63 3.58 -4.24
CA GLU A 179 -24.26 2.99 -5.44
C GLU A 179 -25.72 2.61 -5.14
N PHE A 180 -25.98 2.16 -3.90
CA PHE A 180 -27.32 1.90 -3.42
C PHE A 180 -28.16 3.17 -3.20
N ALA A 181 -27.62 4.18 -2.50
CA ALA A 181 -28.31 5.45 -2.25
C ALA A 181 -28.72 6.17 -3.55
N GLN A 182 -27.90 6.07 -4.61
CA GLN A 182 -28.23 6.59 -5.94
C GLN A 182 -29.37 5.83 -6.63
N ARG A 183 -29.52 4.53 -6.39
CA ARG A 183 -30.60 3.70 -6.95
C ARG A 183 -31.88 3.72 -6.11
N CYS A 184 -31.80 4.17 -4.86
CA CYS A 184 -32.93 4.29 -3.95
C CYS A 184 -33.67 5.62 -4.18
N SER A 185 -34.71 5.61 -5.00
CA SER A 185 -35.57 6.78 -5.27
C SER A 185 -36.30 7.34 -4.03
N LEU A 186 -36.36 6.57 -2.94
CA LEU A 186 -37.03 6.90 -1.69
C LEU A 186 -36.09 7.39 -0.57
N CYS A 187 -34.78 7.37 -0.79
CA CYS A 187 -33.79 7.67 0.25
C CYS A 187 -33.57 9.18 0.48
N ASP A 188 -34.27 10.05 -0.26
CA ASP A 188 -34.40 11.52 -0.07
C ASP A 188 -33.09 12.25 0.30
N GLY A 189 -31.95 11.77 -0.23
CA GLY A 189 -30.62 12.35 -0.02
C GLY A 189 -30.11 12.37 1.44
N ARG A 190 -30.81 11.77 2.41
CA ARG A 190 -30.44 11.82 3.84
C ARG A 190 -29.29 10.89 4.22
N LEU A 191 -28.99 9.93 3.34
CA LEU A 191 -27.87 9.03 3.46
C LEU A 191 -26.70 9.62 2.66
N GLY A 192 -25.85 10.37 3.34
CA GLY A 192 -24.65 10.94 2.74
C GLY A 192 -23.59 9.87 2.43
N PRO A 193 -22.63 10.17 1.54
CA PRO A 193 -21.58 9.23 1.20
C PRO A 193 -20.74 8.85 2.41
N VAL A 194 -20.55 7.53 2.59
CA VAL A 194 -19.62 7.01 3.59
C VAL A 194 -18.23 7.48 3.20
N LYS A 195 -17.65 8.34 4.03
CA LYS A 195 -16.26 8.78 3.86
C LYS A 195 -15.34 7.68 4.38
N TYR A 196 -14.41 7.27 3.53
CA TYR A 196 -13.35 6.33 3.90
C TYR A 196 -12.07 7.11 4.16
N SER A 197 -11.33 6.73 5.20
CA SER A 197 -10.03 7.30 5.53
C SER A 197 -9.03 6.17 5.75
N CYS A 198 -7.81 6.38 5.28
CA CYS A 198 -6.71 5.44 5.42
C CYS A 198 -5.86 5.86 6.61
N LEU A 199 -5.77 4.98 7.61
CA LEU A 199 -4.97 5.17 8.80
C LEU A 199 -3.64 4.44 8.64
N PHE A 200 -2.58 5.23 8.57
CA PHE A 200 -1.19 4.76 8.62
C PHE A 200 -0.70 4.87 10.06
N SER A 201 -0.34 3.73 10.63
CA SER A 201 0.06 3.62 12.04
C SER A 201 1.31 2.77 12.19
N GLU A 202 2.16 3.08 13.16
CA GLU A 202 3.36 2.28 13.41
C GLU A 202 3.00 0.86 13.91
N VAL A 203 3.71 -0.16 13.40
CA VAL A 203 3.60 -1.53 13.94
C VAL A 203 4.34 -1.54 15.27
N ALA A 204 3.60 -1.39 16.38
CA ALA A 204 4.07 -1.42 17.78
C ALA A 204 5.59 -1.64 17.96
N GLY A 205 6.35 -0.55 17.97
CA GLY A 205 7.75 -0.48 18.35
C GLY A 205 7.92 0.54 19.48
N ASN A 206 9.01 0.44 20.26
CA ASN A 206 9.36 1.29 21.41
C ASN A 206 9.65 2.77 21.04
N ALA A 207 8.88 3.40 20.17
CA ALA A 207 9.05 4.79 19.78
C ALA A 207 8.20 5.71 20.68
N ALA A 208 8.85 6.69 21.31
CA ALA A 208 8.22 7.70 22.17
C ALA A 208 7.25 8.65 21.43
N VAL A 209 7.17 8.56 20.09
CA VAL A 209 6.25 9.31 19.24
C VAL A 209 5.67 8.34 18.20
N ALA A 210 4.46 7.85 18.46
CA ALA A 210 3.79 6.94 17.55
C ALA A 210 3.39 7.68 16.27
N PHE A 211 3.84 7.19 15.11
CA PHE A 211 3.39 7.71 13.82
C PHE A 211 1.95 7.29 13.57
N HIS A 212 1.04 8.27 13.49
CA HIS A 212 -0.36 8.07 13.15
C HIS A 212 -0.80 9.18 12.20
N VAL A 213 -1.11 8.81 10.95
CA VAL A 213 -1.57 9.74 9.92
C VAL A 213 -2.85 9.20 9.27
N LEU A 214 -3.85 10.07 9.18
CA LEU A 214 -5.10 9.81 8.47
C LEU A 214 -5.09 10.58 7.14
N THR A 215 -5.37 9.87 6.05
CA THR A 215 -5.57 10.47 4.73
C THR A 215 -6.95 10.12 4.19
N ASP A 216 -7.57 11.00 3.44
CA ASP A 216 -8.85 10.69 2.79
C ASP A 216 -8.64 9.62 1.71
N ALA A 217 -9.46 8.57 1.75
CA ALA A 217 -9.47 7.53 0.76
C ALA A 217 -10.40 7.92 -0.39
N GLN A 218 -9.92 7.75 -1.62
CA GLN A 218 -10.77 7.85 -2.80
C GLN A 218 -11.38 6.50 -3.11
N VAL A 219 -12.70 6.48 -3.24
CA VAL A 219 -13.42 5.26 -3.59
C VAL A 219 -13.39 5.09 -5.10
N VAL A 220 -12.79 4.00 -5.57
CA VAL A 220 -12.63 3.71 -6.99
C VAL A 220 -13.74 2.79 -7.49
N SER A 221 -14.07 1.77 -6.69
CA SER A 221 -15.17 0.83 -6.95
C SER A 221 -15.59 0.14 -5.65
N THR A 222 -16.54 -0.80 -5.74
CA THR A 222 -16.96 -1.58 -4.58
C THR A 222 -15.91 -2.55 -4.02
N GLN A 223 -14.81 -2.71 -4.74
CA GLN A 223 -13.71 -3.62 -4.40
C GLN A 223 -12.35 -2.92 -4.36
N GLU A 224 -12.30 -1.61 -4.65
CA GLU A 224 -11.04 -0.86 -4.69
C GLU A 224 -11.14 0.53 -4.03
N LEU A 225 -10.19 0.81 -3.12
CA LEU A 225 -9.92 2.14 -2.57
C LEU A 225 -8.52 2.60 -3.01
N SER A 226 -8.36 3.90 -3.20
CA SER A 226 -7.08 4.56 -3.45
C SER A 226 -6.75 5.46 -2.26
N CYS A 227 -5.62 5.20 -1.59
CA CYS A 227 -5.15 6.00 -0.46
C CYS A 227 -3.90 6.79 -0.87
N PRO A 228 -3.88 8.13 -0.76
CA PRO A 228 -2.64 8.89 -0.86
C PRO A 228 -1.61 8.45 0.19
N LEU A 229 -0.36 8.24 -0.23
CA LEU A 229 0.73 7.92 0.69
C LEU A 229 1.19 9.18 1.42
N PRO A 230 1.13 9.21 2.76
CA PRO A 230 1.70 10.33 3.51
C PRO A 230 3.23 10.26 3.51
N PRO A 231 3.93 11.40 3.54
CA PRO A 231 5.37 11.43 3.78
C PRO A 231 5.69 10.87 5.18
N LEU A 232 6.71 10.02 5.26
CA LEU A 232 7.18 9.50 6.54
C LEU A 232 8.05 10.54 7.25
N VAL A 233 7.71 10.82 8.50
CA VAL A 233 8.56 11.59 9.40
C VAL A 233 9.41 10.60 10.20
N GLY A 234 10.74 10.67 10.04
CA GLY A 234 11.68 9.80 10.75
C GLY A 234 12.41 8.79 9.85
N GLU A 235 13.11 7.87 10.50
CA GLU A 235 13.87 6.82 9.83
C GLU A 235 12.96 5.77 9.18
N GLN A 236 13.50 4.97 8.24
CA GLN A 236 12.79 3.84 7.64
C GLN A 236 12.20 2.89 8.71
N ARG A 237 10.95 2.45 8.49
CA ARG A 237 10.22 1.56 9.40
C ARG A 237 9.01 0.91 8.74
N LYS A 238 8.47 -0.09 9.42
CA LYS A 238 7.23 -0.77 9.02
C LYS A 238 6.00 -0.03 9.52
N ILE A 239 5.05 0.21 8.61
CA ILE A 239 3.80 0.90 8.89
C ILE A 239 2.63 -0.02 8.62
N ARG A 240 1.68 -0.08 9.54
CA ARG A 240 0.37 -0.72 9.36
C ARG A 240 -0.61 0.25 8.74
N LEU A 241 -1.14 -0.13 7.59
CA LEU A 241 -2.25 0.51 6.91
C LEU A 241 -3.56 -0.20 7.28
N SER A 242 -4.50 0.57 7.80
CA SER A 242 -5.88 0.17 8.07
C SER A 242 -6.84 1.20 7.45
N VAL A 243 -8.12 0.84 7.29
CA VAL A 243 -9.13 1.73 6.73
C VAL A 243 -10.22 1.95 7.76
N GLN A 244 -10.73 3.18 7.80
CA GLN A 244 -11.88 3.56 8.60
C GLN A 244 -13.02 4.00 7.67
N ALA A 245 -14.24 3.62 7.99
CA ALA A 245 -15.47 4.13 7.39
C ALA A 245 -16.16 5.04 8.41
N GLY A 246 -16.09 6.35 8.19
CA GLY A 246 -16.45 7.33 9.22
C GLY A 246 -15.57 7.16 10.46
N THR A 247 -16.16 6.72 11.57
CA THR A 247 -15.45 6.49 12.85
C THR A 247 -15.15 5.01 13.13
N SER A 248 -15.61 4.09 12.27
CA SER A 248 -15.49 2.65 12.50
C SER A 248 -14.31 2.07 11.71
N ALA A 249 -13.44 1.33 12.37
CA ALA A 249 -12.35 0.60 11.70
C ALA A 249 -12.92 -0.59 10.91
N LEU A 250 -12.43 -0.77 9.69
CA LEU A 250 -12.74 -1.92 8.85
C LEU A 250 -11.91 -3.15 9.24
N ALA A 251 -12.40 -4.34 8.91
CA ALA A 251 -11.68 -5.57 9.13
C ALA A 251 -10.44 -5.66 8.22
N GLY A 252 -9.33 -6.14 8.78
CA GLY A 252 -8.07 -6.33 8.08
C GLY A 252 -7.15 -5.12 8.11
N SER A 253 -5.86 -5.40 7.95
CA SER A 253 -4.78 -4.40 7.86
C SER A 253 -3.65 -4.96 7.01
N VAL A 254 -2.88 -4.07 6.39
CA VAL A 254 -1.71 -4.45 5.59
C VAL A 254 -0.47 -3.77 6.14
N GLU A 255 0.65 -4.49 6.20
CA GLU A 255 1.94 -3.91 6.58
C GLU A 255 2.69 -3.43 5.33
N LEU A 256 3.30 -2.25 5.44
CA LEU A 256 4.02 -1.55 4.39
C LEU A 256 5.44 -1.27 4.87
N ASP A 257 6.41 -1.48 3.97
CA ASP A 257 7.80 -1.13 4.19
C ASP A 257 8.08 0.25 3.58
N TYR A 258 8.28 1.25 4.44
CA TYR A 258 8.74 2.57 4.02
C TYR A 258 10.27 2.60 3.94
N PHE A 259 10.82 2.93 2.77
CA PHE A 259 12.25 2.90 2.53
C PHE A 259 12.81 4.28 2.15
N GLN A 260 14.11 4.45 2.35
CA GLN A 260 14.81 5.69 2.07
C GLN A 260 14.76 6.12 0.59
N GLN A 261 14.59 7.42 0.36
CA GLN A 261 14.66 8.03 -0.96
C GLN A 261 15.55 9.26 -0.95
N VAL A 262 16.19 9.51 -2.08
CA VAL A 262 17.01 10.70 -2.30
C VAL A 262 16.19 11.74 -3.03
N GLU A 263 16.17 12.97 -2.51
CA GLU A 263 15.50 14.10 -3.15
C GLU A 263 16.46 14.94 -3.97
N GLY A 264 17.66 15.16 -3.47
CA GLY A 264 18.64 15.98 -4.15
C GLY A 264 20.00 16.02 -3.45
N ILE A 265 20.88 16.85 -3.99
CA ILE A 265 22.20 17.11 -3.45
C ILE A 265 22.43 18.62 -3.35
N SER A 266 23.26 19.05 -2.40
CA SER A 266 23.50 20.47 -2.12
C SER A 266 24.26 21.20 -3.22
N SER A 267 25.03 20.49 -4.04
CA SER A 267 25.80 21.04 -5.16
C SER A 267 26.01 19.99 -6.24
N GLU A 268 25.77 20.34 -7.50
CA GLU A 268 26.13 19.51 -8.66
C GLU A 268 27.60 19.72 -9.08
N THR A 269 28.36 20.53 -8.34
CA THR A 269 29.81 20.74 -8.54
C THR A 269 30.59 20.44 -7.26
N VAL A 270 31.70 19.71 -7.40
CA VAL A 270 32.59 19.32 -6.28
C VAL A 270 34.06 19.46 -6.68
N PRO A 271 34.98 19.75 -5.75
CA PRO A 271 36.39 19.91 -6.09
C PRO A 271 37.08 18.55 -6.31
N SER A 272 38.00 18.48 -7.28
CA SER A 272 38.71 17.26 -7.68
C SER A 272 39.74 16.75 -6.68
N ASP A 273 40.15 17.56 -5.71
CA ASP A 273 41.11 17.17 -4.67
C ASP A 273 40.45 16.33 -3.54
N GLY A 274 39.15 16.03 -3.65
CA GLY A 274 38.38 15.33 -2.64
C GLY A 274 38.04 16.20 -1.42
N SER A 275 38.41 17.49 -1.44
CA SER A 275 37.99 18.43 -0.42
C SER A 275 36.47 18.71 -0.54
N GLY A 276 35.88 19.30 0.48
CA GLY A 276 34.46 19.62 0.46
C GLY A 276 33.54 18.52 0.97
N THR A 277 32.25 18.87 0.99
CA THR A 277 31.20 18.07 1.62
C THR A 277 29.94 18.21 0.80
N LEU A 278 29.38 17.08 0.39
CA LEU A 278 28.10 17.00 -0.27
C LEU A 278 27.04 16.62 0.76
N VAL A 279 25.99 17.43 0.85
CA VAL A 279 24.81 17.11 1.64
C VAL A 279 23.77 16.53 0.71
N ILE A 280 23.25 15.36 1.03
CA ILE A 280 22.22 14.67 0.27
C ILE A 280 20.93 14.81 1.06
N SER A 281 19.95 15.49 0.47
CA SER A 281 18.61 15.61 1.03
C SER A 281 17.76 14.42 0.60
N GLY A 282 16.86 14.01 1.48
CA GLY A 282 15.98 12.88 1.24
C GLY A 282 15.05 12.60 2.42
N SER A 283 14.60 11.36 2.52
CA SER A 283 13.69 10.92 3.59
C SER A 283 13.97 9.46 3.94
N GLY A 284 13.72 9.08 5.19
CA GLY A 284 13.82 7.71 5.68
C GLY A 284 15.25 7.21 5.96
N PHE A 285 16.27 8.08 5.98
CA PHE A 285 17.63 7.65 6.32
C PHE A 285 17.70 7.17 7.77
N SER A 286 18.47 6.11 8.03
CA SER A 286 18.64 5.54 9.36
C SER A 286 20.10 5.43 9.74
N SER A 287 20.44 5.90 10.94
CA SER A 287 21.79 5.74 11.50
C SER A 287 22.21 4.27 11.75
N SER A 288 21.24 3.34 11.73
CA SER A 288 21.48 1.89 11.82
C SER A 288 21.92 1.24 10.50
N LEU A 289 21.92 1.99 9.39
CA LEU A 289 22.30 1.54 8.06
C LEU A 289 23.57 2.26 7.56
N SER A 290 24.26 1.63 6.60
CA SER A 290 25.48 2.14 6.00
C SER A 290 25.26 2.58 4.56
N TYR A 291 25.53 3.85 4.29
CA TYR A 291 25.36 4.44 2.97
C TYR A 291 26.70 4.74 2.30
N ALA A 292 26.71 4.80 0.97
CA ALA A 292 27.83 5.27 0.17
C ALA A 292 27.37 6.24 -0.92
N CYS A 293 28.09 7.34 -1.10
CA CYS A 293 27.95 8.23 -2.24
C CYS A 293 28.83 7.73 -3.37
N CYS A 294 28.27 7.47 -4.54
CA CYS A 294 29.01 6.92 -5.68
C CYS A 294 28.97 7.87 -6.87
N PHE A 295 30.12 7.97 -7.54
CA PHE A 295 30.36 8.89 -8.64
C PHE A 295 30.78 8.10 -9.89
N GLY A 296 30.04 8.25 -10.98
CA GLY A 296 30.25 7.55 -12.24
C GLY A 296 29.85 6.08 -12.23
N SER A 297 30.17 5.36 -13.32
CA SER A 297 29.86 3.94 -13.49
C SER A 297 30.84 3.00 -12.78
N GLU A 298 32.05 3.47 -12.44
CA GLU A 298 33.16 2.64 -11.92
C GLU A 298 33.16 2.47 -10.39
N ARG A 299 32.04 2.76 -9.70
CA ARG A 299 31.89 2.63 -8.24
C ARG A 299 32.98 3.35 -7.44
N THR A 300 33.44 4.51 -7.89
CA THR A 300 34.22 5.42 -7.04
C THR A 300 33.28 5.94 -5.95
N CYS A 301 33.29 5.27 -4.80
CA CYS A 301 32.34 5.52 -3.73
C CYS A 301 33.03 5.94 -2.44
N SER A 302 32.45 6.92 -1.75
CA SER A 302 32.85 7.33 -0.40
C SER A 302 31.76 6.96 0.62
N SER A 303 32.14 6.75 1.88
CA SER A 303 31.17 6.52 2.95
C SER A 303 30.33 7.76 3.19
N ALA A 304 29.02 7.58 3.38
CA ALA A 304 28.11 8.64 3.80
C ALA A 304 27.77 8.49 5.29
N ALA A 305 27.80 9.61 6.01
CA ALA A 305 27.38 9.72 7.39
C ALA A 305 25.94 10.26 7.47
N VAL A 306 25.12 9.63 8.31
CA VAL A 306 23.73 10.02 8.55
C VAL A 306 23.71 11.18 9.55
N SER A 307 23.34 12.38 9.12
CA SER A 307 23.21 13.53 10.02
C SER A 307 21.78 13.67 10.55
N SER A 308 20.78 13.20 9.81
CA SER A 308 19.40 13.05 10.26
C SER A 308 18.66 12.10 9.32
N TRP A 309 17.41 11.76 9.66
CA TRP A 309 16.53 10.99 8.77
C TRP A 309 16.22 11.69 7.42
N ARG A 310 16.56 12.98 7.28
CA ARG A 310 16.46 13.73 6.01
C ARG A 310 17.77 13.96 5.30
N ASN A 311 18.91 13.81 5.97
CA ASN A 311 20.19 14.24 5.42
C ASN A 311 21.28 13.19 5.59
N LEU A 312 21.98 12.91 4.50
CA LEU A 312 23.29 12.27 4.51
C LEU A 312 24.37 13.30 4.19
N THR A 313 25.60 13.01 4.61
CA THR A 313 26.78 13.81 4.30
C THR A 313 27.89 12.90 3.81
N CYS A 314 28.59 13.28 2.75
CA CYS A 314 29.77 12.56 2.26
C CYS A 314 30.77 13.52 1.64
N SER A 315 32.04 13.11 1.63
CA SER A 315 33.08 13.82 0.88
C SER A 315 33.22 13.21 -0.51
N PRO A 316 33.44 14.02 -1.56
CA PRO A 316 33.79 13.50 -2.87
C PRO A 316 35.14 12.75 -2.79
N PRO A 317 35.35 11.74 -3.64
CA PRO A 317 36.66 11.10 -3.75
C PRO A 317 37.69 12.07 -4.34
N VAL A 318 38.98 11.81 -4.11
CA VAL A 318 40.04 12.40 -4.93
C VAL A 318 39.82 11.92 -6.36
N TRP A 319 39.75 12.86 -7.30
CA TRP A 319 39.41 12.61 -8.69
C TRP A 319 40.63 12.85 -9.58
N ASP A 320 41.25 11.76 -10.01
CA ASP A 320 42.45 11.73 -10.86
C ASP A 320 42.15 11.46 -12.35
N HIS A 321 40.87 11.40 -12.73
CA HIS A 321 40.35 11.20 -14.10
C HIS A 321 39.91 12.50 -14.77
N PRO A 322 39.87 12.60 -16.12
CA PRO A 322 39.33 13.72 -16.91
C PRO A 322 38.18 14.55 -16.32
N LEU A 323 38.15 15.86 -16.64
CA LEU A 323 37.09 16.75 -16.19
C LEU A 323 35.83 16.22 -16.81
N GLN A 324 34.98 15.69 -15.96
CA GLN A 324 33.83 14.98 -16.41
C GLN A 324 32.68 15.25 -15.46
N THR A 325 31.53 15.44 -16.07
CA THR A 325 30.26 15.32 -15.39
C THR A 325 29.92 13.83 -15.34
N VAL A 326 29.90 13.28 -14.13
CA VAL A 326 29.62 11.85 -13.90
C VAL A 326 28.26 11.68 -13.25
N SER A 327 27.63 10.51 -13.45
CA SER A 327 26.39 10.18 -12.76
C SER A 327 26.61 10.09 -11.25
N PHE A 328 25.59 10.45 -10.47
CA PHE A 328 25.62 10.33 -9.02
C PHE A 328 24.51 9.40 -8.53
N PHE A 329 24.83 8.54 -7.58
CA PHE A 329 23.84 7.72 -6.90
C PHE A 329 24.27 7.37 -5.47
N VAL A 330 23.29 7.08 -4.62
CA VAL A 330 23.51 6.62 -3.25
C VAL A 330 23.29 5.11 -3.18
N LEU A 331 24.26 4.40 -2.61
CA LEU A 331 24.21 2.96 -2.40
C LEU A 331 23.88 2.66 -0.93
N LEU A 332 22.93 1.77 -0.69
CA LEU A 332 22.77 1.09 0.58
C LEU A 332 23.71 -0.13 0.60
N LYS A 333 24.72 -0.11 1.48
CA LYS A 333 25.82 -1.09 1.44
C LYS A 333 25.37 -2.49 1.81
N GLU A 334 24.46 -2.65 2.77
CA GLU A 334 24.02 -3.95 3.30
C GLU A 334 23.33 -4.80 2.23
N SER A 335 22.58 -4.16 1.33
CA SER A 335 21.83 -4.83 0.27
C SER A 335 22.45 -4.64 -1.12
N ASN A 336 23.55 -3.88 -1.21
CA ASN A 336 24.16 -3.46 -2.47
C ASN A 336 23.13 -2.87 -3.45
N ARG A 337 22.17 -2.11 -2.92
CA ARG A 337 21.04 -1.55 -3.68
C ARG A 337 21.19 -0.05 -3.81
N THR A 338 20.98 0.47 -5.01
CA THR A 338 20.90 1.90 -5.26
C THR A 338 19.57 2.45 -4.73
N LEU A 339 19.65 3.56 -4.00
CA LEU A 339 18.46 4.26 -3.53
C LEU A 339 17.73 4.91 -4.70
N ASN A 340 16.40 4.87 -4.66
CA ASN A 340 15.58 5.54 -5.67
C ASN A 340 15.55 7.04 -5.39
N PHE A 341 15.59 7.82 -6.46
CA PHE A 341 15.32 9.26 -6.40
C PHE A 341 13.81 9.52 -6.32
N THR A 342 13.44 10.62 -5.69
CA THR A 342 12.05 11.14 -5.74
C THR A 342 11.74 11.80 -7.07
N SER A 343 12.72 11.96 -7.97
CA SER A 343 12.52 12.46 -9.32
C SER A 343 13.08 11.51 -10.38
N SER A 344 12.50 11.56 -11.58
CA SER A 344 13.02 10.86 -12.77
C SER A 344 14.29 11.48 -13.35
N ARG A 345 14.59 12.74 -12.99
CA ARG A 345 15.81 13.42 -13.42
C ARG A 345 17.05 12.75 -12.79
N PRO A 346 17.98 12.22 -13.60
CA PRO A 346 19.23 11.71 -13.07
C PRO A 346 20.06 12.87 -12.52
N ILE A 347 20.70 12.63 -11.38
CA ILE A 347 21.64 13.59 -10.80
C ILE A 347 23.03 13.29 -11.36
N SER A 348 23.73 14.34 -11.76
CA SER A 348 25.11 14.26 -12.18
C SER A 348 25.93 15.27 -11.39
N VAL A 349 27.21 14.95 -11.20
CA VAL A 349 28.16 15.80 -10.48
C VAL A 349 29.33 16.11 -11.40
N SER A 350 29.68 17.38 -11.48
CA SER A 350 30.86 17.88 -12.19
C SER A 350 32.00 18.11 -11.20
N PHE A 351 33.10 17.40 -11.41
CA PHE A 351 34.33 17.69 -10.68
C PHE A 351 34.95 18.99 -11.21
N GLN A 352 35.53 19.81 -10.34
CA GLN A 352 36.16 21.10 -10.66
C GLN A 352 37.64 21.08 -10.29
N PRO A 353 38.52 21.66 -11.14
CA PRO A 353 39.96 21.65 -10.90
C PRO A 353 40.32 22.44 -9.64
N VAL A 354 41.34 21.96 -8.94
CA VAL A 354 41.91 22.61 -7.75
C VAL A 354 43.40 22.77 -7.92
N VAL A 355 43.89 23.99 -7.68
CA VAL A 355 45.32 24.29 -7.61
C VAL A 355 45.73 24.34 -6.14
N TYR A 356 46.80 23.62 -5.76
CA TYR A 356 47.33 23.68 -4.40
C TYR A 356 48.78 24.16 -4.33
N SER A 357 49.51 24.20 -5.44
CA SER A 357 50.90 24.64 -5.45
C SER A 357 51.29 25.27 -6.79
N LEU A 358 52.11 26.32 -6.70
CA LEU A 358 52.80 26.98 -7.80
C LEU A 358 54.28 27.08 -7.41
N THR A 359 55.20 26.68 -8.28
CA THR A 359 56.65 26.79 -8.04
C THR A 359 57.40 27.12 -9.32
N PRO A 360 58.35 28.07 -9.29
CA PRO A 360 58.66 28.98 -8.18
C PRO A 360 57.54 30.00 -7.91
N THR A 361 57.52 30.59 -6.71
CA THR A 361 56.56 31.67 -6.33
C THR A 361 57.11 33.07 -6.60
N GLU A 362 58.34 33.16 -7.08
CA GLU A 362 59.06 34.38 -7.42
C GLU A 362 59.71 34.23 -8.80
N GLY A 363 59.90 35.36 -9.49
CA GLY A 363 60.47 35.34 -10.83
C GLY A 363 60.86 36.71 -11.34
N PHE A 364 61.39 36.73 -12.57
CA PHE A 364 61.94 37.93 -13.18
C PHE A 364 60.87 38.73 -13.92
N ALA A 365 60.93 40.06 -13.82
CA ALA A 365 59.99 40.96 -14.50
C ALA A 365 60.06 40.87 -16.03
N ASN A 366 61.17 40.44 -16.62
CA ASN A 366 61.26 40.21 -18.06
C ASN A 366 60.59 38.90 -18.53
N GLY A 367 60.03 38.11 -17.61
CA GLY A 367 59.34 36.87 -17.91
C GLY A 367 60.28 35.72 -18.30
N GLY A 368 59.71 34.67 -18.90
CA GLY A 368 60.43 33.50 -19.41
C GLY A 368 60.77 32.42 -18.37
N LEU A 369 60.44 32.63 -17.09
CA LEU A 369 60.66 31.63 -16.05
C LEU A 369 59.62 30.52 -16.17
N GLN A 370 60.07 29.26 -16.17
CA GLN A 370 59.17 28.11 -16.19
C GLN A 370 58.52 27.93 -14.81
N LEU A 371 57.20 28.00 -14.78
CA LEU A 371 56.36 27.81 -13.61
C LEU A 371 55.69 26.45 -13.69
N ILE A 372 55.68 25.73 -12.59
CA ILE A 372 55.03 24.43 -12.42
C ILE A 372 53.85 24.62 -11.48
N VAL A 373 52.66 24.28 -11.95
CA VAL A 373 51.44 24.25 -11.15
C VAL A 373 51.09 22.82 -10.82
N LYS A 374 50.88 22.53 -9.54
CA LYS A 374 50.36 21.25 -9.07
C LYS A 374 48.95 21.41 -8.53
N GLY A 375 48.14 20.40 -8.81
CA GLY A 375 46.73 20.39 -8.47
C GLY A 375 46.08 19.06 -8.76
N PHE A 376 44.76 19.10 -8.85
CA PHE A 376 43.90 17.99 -9.26
C PHE A 376 42.93 18.51 -10.31
N GLY A 377 42.50 17.65 -11.21
CA GLY A 377 41.48 18.04 -12.18
C GLY A 377 42.03 18.78 -13.41
N PHE A 378 43.33 18.73 -13.71
CA PHE A 378 43.90 19.37 -14.91
C PHE A 378 43.81 18.41 -16.10
N PHE A 379 43.32 18.76 -17.29
CA PHE A 379 43.17 17.72 -18.34
C PHE A 379 43.57 18.14 -19.73
N ALA A 380 44.02 17.15 -20.51
CA ALA A 380 44.45 17.28 -21.88
C ALA A 380 43.28 17.74 -22.75
N GLY A 381 43.40 18.96 -23.31
CA GLY A 381 42.38 19.58 -24.15
C GLY A 381 41.63 20.73 -23.50
N GLN A 382 41.82 20.99 -22.20
CA GLN A 382 41.38 22.26 -21.61
C GLN A 382 42.46 23.33 -21.79
N SER A 383 42.06 24.51 -22.24
CA SER A 383 42.94 25.68 -22.24
C SER A 383 42.80 26.38 -20.90
N PHE A 384 43.82 26.24 -20.05
CA PHE A 384 43.93 27.10 -18.88
C PHE A 384 44.44 28.47 -19.31
N ALA A 385 43.91 29.51 -18.68
CA ALA A 385 44.45 30.84 -18.72
C ALA A 385 45.00 31.17 -17.33
N VAL A 386 46.27 31.56 -17.28
CA VAL A 386 46.90 32.03 -16.04
C VAL A 386 46.99 33.54 -16.13
N GLU A 387 46.47 34.22 -15.11
CA GLU A 387 46.49 35.68 -15.03
C GLU A 387 47.39 36.12 -13.89
N PHE A 388 48.38 36.95 -14.23
CA PHE A 388 49.20 37.70 -13.30
C PHE A 388 48.53 39.05 -13.12
N ARG A 389 48.14 39.41 -11.89
CA ARG A 389 47.41 40.65 -11.63
C ARG A 389 48.03 41.43 -10.48
N CYS A 390 48.00 42.74 -10.63
CA CYS A 390 48.48 43.71 -9.65
C CYS A 390 47.69 45.01 -9.76
N GLY A 391 46.81 45.27 -8.79
CA GLY A 391 45.80 46.31 -8.94
C GLY A 391 44.97 46.09 -10.21
N ASP A 392 44.92 47.12 -11.08
CA ASP A 392 44.22 47.08 -12.36
C ASP A 392 45.09 46.52 -13.52
N ASN A 393 46.39 46.34 -13.31
CA ASN A 393 47.29 45.81 -14.33
C ASN A 393 47.26 44.29 -14.31
N PHE A 394 47.19 43.68 -15.49
CA PHE A 394 47.26 42.23 -15.62
C PHE A 394 47.97 41.79 -16.89
N GLU A 395 48.61 40.62 -16.82
CA GLU A 395 49.17 39.89 -17.95
C GLU A 395 48.59 38.47 -17.95
N ARG A 396 48.33 37.92 -19.14
CA ARG A 396 47.67 36.61 -19.25
C ARG A 396 48.46 35.67 -20.16
N VAL A 397 48.72 34.47 -19.64
CA VAL A 397 49.20 33.33 -20.43
C VAL A 397 47.99 32.50 -20.81
N ILE A 398 47.71 32.39 -22.10
CA ILE A 398 46.62 31.57 -22.64
C ILE A 398 47.20 30.27 -23.23
N HIS A 399 46.35 29.25 -23.36
CA HIS A 399 46.70 27.95 -23.93
C HIS A 399 47.82 27.22 -23.18
N VAL A 400 47.76 27.24 -21.85
CA VAL A 400 48.67 26.43 -21.04
C VAL A 400 48.34 24.96 -21.24
N VAL A 401 49.29 24.22 -21.80
CA VAL A 401 49.16 22.78 -22.05
C VAL A 401 49.52 22.04 -20.77
N ASN A 402 48.62 21.18 -20.31
CA ASN A 402 48.87 20.35 -19.14
C ASN A 402 49.78 19.17 -19.48
N GLU A 403 50.58 18.74 -18.50
CA GLU A 403 51.47 17.59 -18.64
C GLU A 403 50.77 16.29 -18.20
N SER A 404 49.87 16.39 -17.20
CA SER A 404 49.13 15.27 -16.64
C SER A 404 47.81 15.72 -16.03
N THR A 405 47.15 14.84 -15.26
CA THR A 405 45.94 15.16 -14.51
C THR A 405 46.15 16.06 -13.29
N THR A 406 47.41 16.22 -12.89
CA THR A 406 47.82 16.87 -11.65
C THR A 406 48.88 17.95 -11.82
N ILE A 407 49.44 18.09 -13.02
CA ILE A 407 50.51 19.06 -13.32
C ILE A 407 50.28 19.75 -14.66
N PHE A 408 50.46 21.07 -14.68
CA PHE A 408 50.72 21.82 -15.90
C PHE A 408 51.87 22.80 -15.69
N SER A 409 52.57 23.13 -16.77
CA SER A 409 53.68 24.09 -16.73
C SER A 409 53.51 25.16 -17.80
N PHE A 410 54.02 26.36 -17.52
CA PHE A 410 53.98 27.49 -18.45
C PHE A 410 55.10 28.47 -18.16
N SER A 411 55.46 29.29 -19.15
CA SER A 411 56.45 30.35 -18.97
C SER A 411 55.77 31.65 -18.52
N SER A 412 56.31 32.29 -17.49
CA SER A 412 55.81 33.59 -17.02
C SER A 412 55.87 34.64 -18.15
N PRO A 413 54.84 35.50 -18.31
CA PRO A 413 54.90 36.57 -19.29
C PRO A 413 55.87 37.67 -18.82
N PRO A 414 56.39 38.51 -19.73
CA PRO A 414 57.04 39.75 -19.34
C PRO A 414 56.04 40.65 -18.61
N TRP A 415 56.44 41.21 -17.47
CA TRP A 415 55.69 42.16 -16.68
C TRP A 415 56.12 43.58 -17.02
N ASN A 416 55.32 44.28 -17.83
CA ASN A 416 55.64 45.61 -18.33
C ASN A 416 55.09 46.76 -17.46
N PHE A 417 54.69 46.45 -16.22
CA PHE A 417 54.13 47.40 -15.27
C PHE A 417 55.09 47.63 -14.09
N PRO A 418 54.88 48.68 -13.28
CA PRO A 418 55.62 48.86 -12.04
C PRO A 418 55.55 47.62 -11.13
N VAL A 419 56.58 47.44 -10.31
CA VAL A 419 56.64 46.36 -9.33
C VAL A 419 55.48 46.51 -8.34
N CYS A 420 54.84 45.39 -8.03
CA CYS A 420 53.78 45.31 -7.04
C CYS A 420 54.37 45.38 -5.63
N ASN A 421 53.85 46.29 -4.82
CA ASN A 421 54.16 46.33 -3.38
C ASN A 421 53.27 45.37 -2.60
#